data_AF-A0A354GEB5-F1
#
_entry.id   AF-A0A354GEB5-F1
#
_cell.length_a   1.000
_cell.length_b   1.000
_cell.length_c   1.000
_cell.angle_alpha   90.00
_cell.angle_beta   90.00
_cell.angle_gamma   90.00
#
_symmetry.space_group_name_H-M   'P 1'
#
loop_
_entity.id
_entity.type
_entity.pdbx_description
1 polymer ?
#
loop_
_entity_poly.entity_id
_entity_poly.type
_entity_poly.pdbx_seq_one_letter_code
_entity_poly.pdbx_strand_id
1 'polypeptide(L)'
;MKNIKIILALVFTGTLFAQSPWTKNKNEAYLQITFSSISNYKELFGNRDYSTNREITDNTLQLYAEFGISDKTTLFTNIPFKMVKSGNPTFNTAITSEGSESSLGNVQLGVKQIFTIKIG
;
A
#
# COMPACT_ATOMS: atom_id res chain seq x y z
N MET A 1 22.67 4.75 23.73
CA MET A 1 22.24 3.38 23.32
C MET A 1 21.02 2.82 24.07
N LYS A 2 20.49 3.48 25.11
CA LYS A 2 19.30 3.00 25.88
C LYS A 2 17.99 3.05 25.07
N ASN A 3 17.85 4.05 24.20
CA ASN A 3 16.60 4.29 23.45
C ASN A 3 16.45 3.39 22.22
N ILE A 4 17.55 2.83 21.70
CA ILE A 4 17.53 1.96 20.51
C ILE A 4 16.84 0.62 20.81
N LYS A 5 16.95 0.13 22.05
CA LYS A 5 16.28 -1.08 22.51
C LYS A 5 14.77 -0.91 22.61
N ILE A 6 14.31 0.30 22.96
CA ILE A 6 12.88 0.66 23.03
C ILE A 6 12.29 0.73 21.62
N ILE A 7 13.02 1.34 20.67
CA ILE A 7 12.63 1.39 19.26
C ILE A 7 12.56 -0.04 18.69
N LEU A 8 13.54 -0.89 18.97
CA LEU A 8 13.56 -2.28 18.49
C LEU A 8 12.44 -3.15 19.09
N ALA A 9 12.07 -2.89 20.35
CA ALA A 9 10.94 -3.56 21.02
C ALA A 9 9.57 -3.18 20.43
N LEU A 10 9.44 -1.97 19.86
CA LEU A 10 8.23 -1.53 19.16
C LEU A 10 8.03 -2.19 17.79
N VAL A 11 9.06 -2.81 17.21
CA VAL A 11 9.00 -3.44 15.86
C VAL A 11 8.42 -4.86 15.92
N PHE A 12 8.25 -5.45 17.11
CA PHE A 12 7.61 -6.75 17.29
C PHE A 12 6.12 -6.60 17.63
N THR A 13 5.28 -6.42 16.59
CA THR A 13 3.81 -6.48 16.73
C THR A 13 3.28 -7.77 16.09
N GLY A 14 2.67 -8.64 16.89
CA GLY A 14 1.96 -9.83 16.39
C GLY A 14 0.63 -9.45 15.74
N THR A 15 0.31 -10.09 14.61
CA THR A 15 -0.98 -9.94 13.92
C THR A 15 -2.04 -10.81 14.58
N LEU A 16 -2.70 -10.31 15.63
CA LEU A 16 -3.80 -11.05 16.29
C LEU A 16 -5.18 -10.81 15.65
N PHE A 17 -5.29 -9.94 14.65
CA PHE A 17 -6.55 -9.69 13.97
C PHE A 17 -6.35 -9.79 12.47
N ALA A 18 -7.01 -10.76 11.84
CA ALA A 18 -7.18 -10.77 10.40
C ALA A 18 -7.89 -9.49 9.98
N GLN A 19 -7.50 -8.91 8.83
CA GLN A 19 -8.25 -7.85 8.18
C GLN A 19 -9.59 -8.40 7.73
N SER A 20 -10.55 -8.41 8.64
CA SER A 20 -11.84 -9.01 8.38
C SER A 20 -12.60 -8.14 7.37
N PRO A 21 -13.30 -8.73 6.38
CA PRO A 21 -14.12 -7.97 5.43
C PRO A 21 -15.34 -7.29 6.09
N TRP A 22 -15.48 -7.37 7.41
CA TRP A 22 -16.62 -6.87 8.18
C TRP A 22 -16.46 -5.40 8.52
N THR A 23 -17.60 -4.73 8.75
CA THR A 23 -17.60 -3.37 9.30
C THR A 23 -16.97 -3.34 10.67
N LYS A 24 -16.32 -2.22 10.98
CA LYS A 24 -15.84 -1.85 12.30
C LYS A 24 -17.02 -1.50 13.20
N ASN A 25 -16.90 -1.84 14.49
CA ASN A 25 -17.92 -1.45 15.47
C ASN A 25 -18.00 0.08 15.56
N LYS A 26 -19.11 0.60 16.08
CA LYS A 26 -19.28 2.05 16.25
C LYS A 26 -18.12 2.62 17.07
N ASN A 27 -17.51 3.70 16.56
CA ASN A 27 -16.35 4.39 17.11
C ASN A 27 -15.04 3.57 17.11
N GLU A 28 -15.00 2.40 16.48
CA GLU A 28 -13.77 1.65 16.28
C GLU A 28 -13.02 2.20 15.07
N ALA A 29 -11.72 2.45 15.23
CA ALA A 29 -10.83 2.91 14.17
C ALA A 29 -9.78 1.84 13.85
N TYR A 30 -9.48 1.68 12.56
CA TYR A 30 -8.38 0.86 12.08
C TYR A 30 -7.45 1.70 11.24
N LEU A 31 -6.15 1.56 11.46
CA LEU A 31 -5.11 2.26 10.73
C LEU A 31 -4.04 1.26 10.31
N GLN A 32 -3.66 1.31 9.04
CA GLN A 32 -2.61 0.49 8.47
C GLN A 32 -1.70 1.34 7.61
N ILE A 33 -0.40 1.17 7.83
CA ILE A 33 0.65 1.70 6.97
C ILE A 33 1.32 0.50 6.30
N THR A 34 1.43 0.54 4.98
CA THR A 34 2.05 -0.54 4.20
C THR A 34 3.13 0.05 3.31
N PHE A 35 4.30 -0.59 3.29
CA PHE A 35 5.38 -0.27 2.37
C PHE A 35 5.62 -1.47 1.47
N SER A 36 5.58 -1.25 0.16
CA SER A 36 5.92 -2.25 -0.85
C SER A 36 7.01 -1.74 -1.77
N SER A 37 7.95 -2.61 -2.14
CA SER A 37 9.04 -2.29 -3.05
C SER A 37 9.14 -3.37 -4.12
N ILE A 38 9.12 -2.95 -5.38
CA ILE A 38 9.41 -3.79 -6.54
C ILE A 38 10.62 -3.14 -7.22
N SER A 39 11.79 -3.76 -7.05
CA SER A 39 13.06 -3.18 -7.48
C SER A 39 13.53 -3.74 -8.81
N ASN A 40 14.16 -2.87 -9.62
CA ASN A 40 14.89 -3.19 -10.85
C ASN A 40 14.16 -4.10 -11.85
N TYR A 41 12.84 -3.94 -11.97
CA TYR A 41 12.10 -4.69 -12.98
C TYR A 41 12.41 -4.15 -14.38
N LYS A 42 12.49 -5.09 -15.34
CA LYS A 42 12.88 -4.84 -16.73
C LYS A 42 11.75 -5.14 -17.71
N GLU A 43 10.63 -5.64 -17.21
CA GLU A 43 9.51 -6.12 -17.99
C GLU A 43 8.20 -5.69 -17.34
N LEU A 44 7.22 -5.35 -18.18
CA LEU A 44 5.85 -5.04 -17.82
C LEU A 44 4.96 -6.13 -18.39
N PHE A 45 4.25 -6.84 -17.52
CA PHE A 45 3.33 -7.90 -17.90
C PHE A 45 1.94 -7.33 -18.23
N GLY A 46 1.36 -7.73 -19.37
CA GLY A 46 0.08 -7.21 -19.84
C GLY A 46 -0.54 -8.03 -20.98
N ASN A 47 -1.36 -7.41 -21.82
CA ASN A 47 -1.92 -8.09 -23.02
C ASN A 47 -0.82 -8.54 -23.99
N ARG A 48 0.35 -7.89 -23.92
CA ARG A 48 1.65 -8.36 -24.39
C ARG A 48 2.69 -7.90 -23.39
N ASP A 49 3.77 -8.67 -23.26
CA ASP A 49 4.87 -8.30 -22.38
C ASP A 49 5.77 -7.30 -23.08
N TYR A 50 6.17 -6.25 -22.35
CA TYR A 50 7.04 -5.20 -22.87
C TYR A 50 8.27 -5.05 -21.99
N SER A 51 9.46 -5.11 -22.58
CA SER A 51 10.67 -4.73 -21.87
C SER A 51 10.73 -3.21 -21.67
N THR A 52 11.06 -2.78 -20.47
CA THR A 52 11.28 -1.37 -20.15
C THR A 52 12.63 -0.91 -20.72
N ASN A 53 12.72 0.35 -21.14
CA ASN A 53 13.98 0.90 -21.66
C ASN A 53 15.09 1.00 -20.59
N ARG A 54 14.69 1.16 -19.33
CA ARG A 54 15.55 1.20 -18.14
C ARG A 54 14.97 0.31 -17.04
N GLU A 55 15.81 -0.15 -16.13
CA GLU A 55 15.40 -0.78 -14.88
C GLU A 55 14.51 0.20 -14.09
N ILE A 56 13.35 -0.26 -13.66
CA ILE A 56 12.44 0.56 -12.86
C ILE A 56 12.38 0.02 -11.44
N THR A 57 12.42 0.93 -10.47
CA THR A 57 12.11 0.64 -9.07
C THR A 57 10.83 1.39 -8.70
N ASP A 58 9.79 0.66 -8.27
CA ASP A 58 8.53 1.21 -7.77
C ASP A 58 8.45 0.92 -6.27
N ASN A 59 8.45 1.97 -5.47
CA ASN A 59 8.15 1.91 -4.05
C ASN A 59 6.80 2.56 -3.82
N THR A 60 5.94 1.93 -3.03
CA THR A 60 4.65 2.49 -2.63
C THR A 60 4.53 2.50 -1.12
N LEU A 61 4.27 3.67 -0.55
CA LEU A 61 3.86 3.84 0.83
C LEU A 61 2.34 4.07 0.84
N GLN A 62 1.59 3.16 1.44
CA GLN A 62 0.13 3.17 1.42
C GLN A 62 -0.42 3.37 2.83
N LEU A 63 -1.28 4.38 2.99
CA LEU A 63 -2.06 4.62 4.19
C LEU A 63 -3.48 4.11 3.97
N TYR A 64 -3.91 3.17 4.79
CA TYR A 64 -5.27 2.66 4.82
C TYR A 64 -5.89 2.96 6.18
N ALA A 65 -7.10 3.53 6.19
CA ALA A 65 -7.81 3.82 7.42
C ALA A 65 -9.28 3.45 7.30
N GLU A 66 -9.85 2.96 8.41
CA GLU A 66 -11.27 2.69 8.55
C GLU A 66 -11.81 3.31 9.85
N PHE A 67 -13.06 3.74 9.81
CA PHE A 67 -13.76 4.26 10.98
C PHE A 67 -15.22 3.79 10.99
N GLY A 68 -15.62 3.10 12.07
CA GLY A 68 -16.99 2.62 12.27
C GLY A 68 -17.94 3.75 12.66
N ILE A 69 -18.81 4.15 11.73
CA ILE A 69 -19.89 5.12 11.97
C ILE A 69 -21.01 4.46 12.79
N SER A 70 -21.28 3.18 12.52
CA SER A 70 -22.18 2.30 13.27
C SER A 70 -21.64 0.88 13.21
N ASP A 71 -22.19 -0.05 13.99
CA ASP A 71 -21.76 -1.47 13.95
C ASP A 71 -21.97 -2.13 12.57
N LYS A 72 -22.73 -1.48 11.68
CA LYS A 72 -23.02 -1.96 10.32
C LYS A 72 -22.44 -1.07 9.22
N THR A 73 -21.85 0.08 9.57
CA THR A 73 -21.44 1.11 8.61
C THR A 73 -20.02 1.57 8.93
N THR A 74 -19.11 1.43 7.97
CA THR A 74 -17.72 1.84 8.12
C THR A 74 -17.30 2.70 6.95
N LEU A 75 -16.71 3.86 7.24
CA LEU A 75 -16.01 4.66 6.24
C LEU A 75 -14.59 4.11 6.10
N PHE A 76 -14.08 4.03 4.89
CA PHE A 76 -12.67 3.71 4.66
C PHE A 76 -12.04 4.66 3.66
N THR A 77 -10.74 4.89 3.83
CA THR A 77 -9.90 5.62 2.88
C THR A 77 -8.63 4.82 2.60
N ASN A 78 -8.12 4.94 1.37
CA ASN A 78 -6.87 4.34 0.93
C ASN A 78 -6.08 5.37 0.13
N ILE A 79 -4.89 5.72 0.60
CA ILE A 79 -4.03 6.75 0.02
C ILE A 79 -2.66 6.13 -0.27
N PRO A 80 -2.40 5.70 -1.52
CA PRO A 80 -1.09 5.25 -1.95
C PRO A 80 -0.21 6.44 -2.36
N PHE A 81 1.01 6.51 -1.85
CA PHE A 81 2.06 7.42 -2.30
C PHE A 81 3.13 6.61 -3.02
N LYS A 82 3.24 6.81 -4.33
CA LYS A 82 4.18 6.13 -5.21
C LYS A 82 5.46 6.92 -5.38
N MET A 83 6.58 6.21 -5.38
CA MET A 83 7.92 6.71 -5.60
C MET A 83 8.57 5.80 -6.65
N VAL A 84 8.67 6.29 -7.89
CA VAL A 84 9.14 5.51 -9.02
C VAL A 84 10.46 6.09 -9.51
N LYS A 85 11.46 5.23 -9.73
CA LYS A 85 12.79 5.61 -10.21
C LYS A 85 13.15 4.81 -11.45
N SER A 86 13.69 5.49 -12.47
CA SER A 86 14.38 4.84 -13.58
C SER A 86 15.89 4.78 -13.32
N GLY A 87 16.42 3.56 -13.32
CA GLY A 87 17.80 3.19 -12.99
C GLY A 87 18.64 2.94 -14.25
N ASN A 88 19.36 1.83 -14.31
CA ASN A 88 20.26 1.54 -15.43
C ASN A 88 19.52 1.24 -16.74
N PRO A 89 20.14 1.47 -17.92
CA PRO A 89 19.62 0.96 -19.19
C PRO A 89 19.39 -0.55 -19.16
N THR A 90 18.25 -1.01 -19.70
CA THR A 90 17.96 -2.45 -19.86
C THR A 90 18.70 -3.03 -21.09
N PHE A 91 18.99 -2.18 -22.07
CA PHE A 91 19.73 -2.50 -23.30
C PHE A 91 21.05 -1.70 -23.34
N ASN A 92 21.93 -1.98 -24.33
CA ASN A 92 23.23 -1.29 -24.47
C ASN A 92 23.13 0.24 -24.51
N THR A 93 22.00 0.81 -24.92
CA THR A 93 21.71 2.25 -24.88
C THR A 93 20.26 2.49 -24.46
N ALA A 94 20.05 3.30 -23.42
CA ALA A 94 18.72 3.82 -23.08
C ALA A 94 18.38 5.03 -23.96
N ILE A 95 17.16 5.07 -24.47
CA ILE A 95 16.59 6.20 -25.24
C ILE A 95 15.98 7.22 -24.26
N THR A 96 15.62 6.78 -23.05
CA THR A 96 15.08 7.66 -21.99
C THR A 96 16.15 8.03 -20.97
N SER A 97 16.02 9.23 -20.38
CA SER A 97 16.86 9.67 -19.26
C SER A 97 16.55 8.91 -17.97
N GLU A 98 17.53 8.88 -17.06
CA GLU A 98 17.25 8.54 -15.67
C GLU A 98 16.39 9.62 -15.00
N GLY A 99 15.68 9.23 -13.95
CA GLY A 99 14.77 10.13 -13.25
C GLY A 99 14.11 9.46 -12.05
N SER A 100 13.52 10.30 -11.21
CA SER A 100 12.73 9.87 -10.06
C SER A 100 11.50 10.75 -9.98
N GLU A 101 10.34 10.13 -9.81
CA GLU A 101 9.07 10.81 -9.69
C GLU A 101 8.32 10.29 -8.47
N SER A 102 7.61 11.19 -7.80
CA SER A 102 6.75 10.83 -6.67
C SER A 102 5.37 11.41 -6.86
N SER A 103 4.34 10.60 -6.66
CA SER A 103 2.95 11.00 -6.90
C SER A 103 1.99 10.23 -6.01
N LEU A 104 0.80 10.78 -5.83
CA LEU A 104 -0.31 9.99 -5.29
C LEU A 104 -0.78 8.99 -6.34
N GLY A 105 -0.96 7.75 -5.92
CA GLY A 105 -1.67 6.75 -6.71
C GLY A 105 -3.18 6.99 -6.66
N ASN A 106 -3.95 5.95 -6.99
CA ASN A 106 -5.40 6.03 -6.96
C ASN A 106 -5.90 6.12 -5.51
N VAL A 107 -6.22 7.34 -5.09
CA VAL A 107 -6.88 7.60 -3.80
C VAL A 107 -8.30 7.03 -3.84
N GLN A 108 -8.66 6.26 -2.81
CA GLN A 108 -9.98 5.66 -2.69
C GLN A 108 -10.63 6.15 -1.39
N LEU A 109 -11.91 6.50 -1.48
CA LEU A 109 -12.76 6.79 -0.35
C LEU A 109 -14.06 6.02 -0.56
N GLY A 110 -14.54 5.32 0.45
CA GLY A 110 -15.74 4.51 0.30
C GLY A 110 -16.40 4.16 1.62
N VAL A 111 -17.57 3.55 1.51
CA VAL A 111 -18.37 3.10 2.65
C VAL A 111 -18.59 1.59 2.52
N LYS A 112 -18.38 0.87 3.62
CA LYS A 112 -18.78 -0.53 3.78
C LYS A 112 -20.07 -0.56 4.59
N GLN A 113 -21.09 -1.24 4.06
CA GLN A 113 -22.38 -1.42 4.72
C GLN A 113 -22.74 -2.90 4.78
N ILE A 114 -22.97 -3.42 5.97
CA ILE A 114 -23.55 -4.76 6.15
C ILE A 114 -25.07 -4.62 6.29
N PHE A 115 -25.81 -5.34 5.45
CA PHE A 115 -27.28 -5.34 5.45
C PHE A 115 -27.88 -6.50 6.26
N THR A 116 -27.18 -7.64 6.33
CA THR A 116 -27.63 -8.82 7.09
C THR A 116 -26.48 -9.36 7.92
N ILE A 117 -26.69 -9.45 9.24
CA ILE A 117 -25.90 -10.32 10.11
C ILE A 117 -26.84 -11.47 10.43
N LYS A 118 -26.63 -12.64 9.81
CA LYS A 118 -27.23 -13.88 10.27
C LYS A 118 -26.08 -14.78 10.67
N ILE A 119 -26.10 -15.17 11.94
CA ILE A 119 -25.47 -16.28 12.67
C ILE A 119 -25.42 -15.70 14.11
N GLY A 120 -26.30 -16.10 15.03
CA GLY A 120 -26.58 -17.47 15.43
C GLY A 120 -26.04 -17.60 16.83
#